data_AF-A0A7L2AGW0-F1
#
_entry.id   AF-A0A7L2AGW0-F1
#
_cell.length_a   1.000
_cell.length_b   1.000
_cell.length_c   1.000
_cell.angle_alpha   90.00
_cell.angle_beta   90.00
_cell.angle_gamma   90.00
#
_symmetry.space_group_name_H-M   'P 1'
#
loop_
_entity.id
_entity.type
_entity.pdbx_description
1 polymer ?
#
loop_
_entity_poly.entity_id
_entity_poly.type
_entity_poly.pdbx_seq_one_letter_code
_entity_poly.pdbx_strand_id
1 'polypeptide(L)'
;TQCHPVTCPFGQGCGFKDGVRSCVEQPGRCTLAPASRFVSFDGATGATTPPGVYVVTSTCDPHHTTWFRLLAAVGEDQDRPSVVALHLFISRAFITVKRNMKVWVNGVPATIPMEVSNVLTITQTSGTIWITQKPELVIGLNPTGEVTVTVTKTLSQELCGTCGNYDGKVDNDLQGPDGKLVENMMAMAKAWRAPDLTY
;
A
#
# COMPACT_ATOMS: atom_id res chain seq x y z
N THR A 1 -37.49 -24.23 -1.00
CA THR A 1 -36.65 -23.19 -0.38
C THR A 1 -36.04 -22.37 -1.49
N GLN A 2 -36.24 -21.06 -1.50
CA GLN A 2 -35.73 -20.16 -2.54
C GLN A 2 -34.36 -19.64 -2.08
N CYS A 3 -33.32 -19.87 -2.87
CA CYS A 3 -32.00 -19.31 -2.59
C CYS A 3 -31.94 -17.86 -3.05
N HIS A 4 -31.49 -16.97 -2.16
CA HIS A 4 -31.20 -15.59 -2.49
C HIS A 4 -29.69 -15.40 -2.65
N PRO A 5 -29.23 -14.56 -3.61
CA PRO A 5 -27.83 -14.19 -3.69
C PRO A 5 -27.43 -13.44 -2.41
N VAL A 6 -26.38 -13.93 -1.75
CA VAL A 6 -25.78 -13.31 -0.56
C VAL A 6 -24.49 -12.63 -0.98
N THR A 7 -24.41 -11.33 -0.74
CA THR A 7 -23.18 -10.55 -0.89
C THR A 7 -22.57 -10.35 0.49
N CYS A 8 -21.25 -10.52 0.60
CA CYS A 8 -20.57 -10.31 1.87
C CYS A 8 -20.46 -8.81 2.21
N PRO A 9 -20.49 -8.46 3.50
CA PRO A 9 -20.20 -7.10 3.95
C PRO A 9 -18.81 -6.63 3.50
N PHE A 10 -18.60 -5.31 3.48
CA PHE A 10 -17.28 -4.72 3.21
C PHE A 10 -16.19 -5.30 4.13
N GLY A 11 -15.01 -5.53 3.55
CA GLY A 11 -13.89 -6.20 4.21
C GLY A 11 -14.11 -7.70 4.40
N GLN A 12 -15.12 -8.30 3.77
CA GLN A 12 -15.35 -9.75 3.81
C GLN A 12 -15.52 -10.33 2.40
N GLY A 13 -15.06 -11.55 2.23
CA GLY A 13 -15.22 -12.35 1.01
C GLY A 13 -15.90 -13.68 1.32
N CYS A 14 -16.41 -14.32 0.27
CA CYS A 14 -16.96 -15.67 0.39
C CYS A 14 -15.83 -16.66 0.67
N GLY A 15 -15.89 -17.33 1.82
CA GLY A 15 -14.93 -18.34 2.24
C GLY A 15 -15.61 -19.45 3.02
N PHE A 16 -14.79 -20.27 3.69
CA PHE A 16 -15.27 -21.33 4.56
C PHE A 16 -14.94 -21.02 6.01
N LYS A 17 -15.93 -21.17 6.89
CA LYS A 17 -15.76 -21.16 8.34
C LYS A 17 -16.39 -22.45 8.86
N ASP A 18 -15.60 -23.28 9.53
CA ASP A 18 -16.04 -24.59 10.05
C ASP A 18 -16.69 -25.49 8.99
N GLY A 19 -16.16 -25.48 7.77
CA GLY A 19 -16.67 -26.27 6.64
C GLY A 19 -17.93 -25.70 5.97
N VAL A 20 -18.46 -24.57 6.45
CA VAL A 20 -19.66 -23.91 5.89
C VAL A 20 -19.27 -22.65 5.12
N ARG A 21 -19.91 -22.42 3.97
CA ARG A 21 -19.77 -21.16 3.22
C ARG A 21 -20.25 -20.00 4.09
N SER A 22 -19.37 -19.05 4.35
CA SER A 22 -19.67 -17.85 5.13
C SER A 22 -18.85 -16.66 4.65
N CYS A 23 -19.22 -15.46 5.11
CA CYS A 23 -18.41 -14.28 4.89
C CYS A 23 -17.26 -14.26 5.90
N VAL A 24 -16.04 -14.27 5.38
CA VAL A 24 -14.81 -14.26 6.17
C VAL A 24 -14.07 -12.95 5.91
N GLU A 25 -13.44 -12.40 6.93
CA GLU A 25 -12.63 -11.18 6.81
C GLU A 25 -11.56 -11.36 5.72
N GLN A 26 -11.46 -10.37 4.85
CA GLN A 26 -10.50 -10.27 3.77
C GLN A 26 -9.74 -8.97 3.93
N PRO A 27 -8.40 -9.00 3.84
CA PRO A 27 -7.63 -7.78 3.93
C PRO A 27 -7.86 -6.91 2.67
N GLY A 28 -7.80 -5.59 2.85
CA GLY A 28 -7.73 -4.64 1.74
C GLY A 28 -6.40 -4.80 1.03
N ARG A 29 -6.39 -4.75 -0.31
CA ARG A 29 -5.17 -4.86 -1.11
C ARG A 29 -5.08 -3.73 -2.13
N CYS A 30 -4.00 -2.96 -2.05
CA CYS A 30 -3.62 -1.95 -3.03
C CYS A 30 -2.37 -2.44 -3.78
N THR A 31 -2.30 -2.18 -5.10
CA THR A 31 -1.14 -2.54 -5.92
C THR A 31 -0.69 -1.42 -6.84
N LEU A 32 0.62 -1.32 -7.01
CA LEU A 32 1.25 -0.49 -8.04
C LEU A 32 2.19 -1.40 -8.85
N ALA A 33 1.73 -1.83 -10.01
CA ALA A 33 2.48 -2.72 -10.90
C ALA A 33 3.33 -1.93 -11.91
N PRO A 34 4.34 -2.56 -12.53
CA PRO A 34 5.13 -1.96 -13.61
C PRO A 34 4.26 -1.44 -14.76
N ALA A 35 4.77 -0.45 -15.49
CA ALA A 35 3.97 0.39 -16.40
C ALA A 35 2.86 1.18 -15.68
N SER A 36 2.99 1.35 -14.36
CA SER A 36 2.11 2.13 -13.49
C SER A 36 0.65 1.69 -13.54
N ARG A 37 0.40 0.38 -13.60
CA ARG A 37 -0.96 -0.12 -13.40
C ARG A 37 -1.26 -0.07 -11.91
N PHE A 38 -2.18 0.80 -11.55
CA PHE A 38 -2.55 1.04 -10.18
C PHE A 38 -3.92 0.41 -9.86
N VAL A 39 -4.05 -0.13 -8.65
CA VAL A 39 -5.31 -0.60 -8.06
C VAL A 39 -5.39 -0.13 -6.61
N SER A 40 -6.41 0.66 -6.25
CA SER A 40 -6.67 1.10 -4.87
C SER A 40 -7.18 -0.05 -3.99
N PHE A 41 -7.39 0.23 -2.70
CA PHE A 41 -7.97 -0.76 -1.79
C PHE A 41 -9.41 -1.17 -2.17
N ASP A 42 -10.22 -0.25 -2.71
CA ASP A 42 -11.62 -0.51 -3.10
C ASP A 42 -11.79 -0.78 -4.61
N GLY A 43 -10.67 -0.85 -5.36
CA GLY A 43 -10.62 -1.37 -6.72
C GLY A 43 -10.61 -0.32 -7.83
N ALA A 44 -10.46 0.97 -7.51
CA ALA A 44 -10.24 2.02 -8.48
C ALA A 44 -8.93 1.74 -9.23
N THR A 45 -8.97 1.84 -10.56
CA THR A 45 -7.83 1.52 -11.42
C THR A 45 -7.42 2.70 -12.26
N GLY A 46 -6.14 2.78 -12.61
CA GLY A 46 -5.64 3.81 -13.49
C GLY A 46 -4.20 3.57 -13.92
N ALA A 47 -3.72 4.42 -14.82
CA ALA A 47 -2.39 4.33 -15.40
C ALA A 47 -1.53 5.55 -15.06
N THR A 48 -0.21 5.32 -15.11
CA THR A 48 0.89 6.28 -15.21
C THR A 48 0.99 7.35 -14.13
N THR A 49 1.90 7.08 -13.21
CA THR A 49 2.58 8.07 -12.38
C THR A 49 3.79 8.59 -13.16
N PRO A 50 3.96 9.90 -13.41
CA PRO A 50 5.23 10.43 -13.91
C PRO A 50 6.36 10.12 -12.91
N PRO A 51 7.65 10.26 -13.28
CA PRO A 51 8.73 10.16 -12.31
C PRO A 51 8.53 11.11 -11.12
N GLY A 52 8.90 10.64 -9.93
CA GLY A 52 8.70 11.37 -8.68
C GLY A 52 8.50 10.45 -7.48
N VAL A 53 8.28 11.05 -6.31
CA VAL A 53 7.99 10.35 -5.08
C VAL A 53 6.55 10.64 -4.67
N TYR A 54 5.80 9.61 -4.31
CA TYR A 54 4.36 9.67 -4.08
C TYR A 54 3.97 8.99 -2.79
N VAL A 55 2.99 9.56 -2.08
CA VAL A 55 2.35 8.92 -0.92
C VAL A 55 1.45 7.79 -1.41
N VAL A 56 1.92 6.55 -1.26
CA VAL A 56 1.15 5.35 -1.65
C VAL A 56 -0.02 5.18 -0.69
N THR A 57 0.28 5.12 0.59
CA THR A 57 -0.72 5.07 1.67
C THR A 57 -0.09 5.57 2.97
N SER A 58 -0.91 6.15 3.83
CA SER A 58 -0.56 6.66 5.14
C SER A 58 -1.80 6.57 6.02
N THR A 59 -1.64 6.37 7.32
CA THR A 59 -2.69 6.79 8.26
C THR A 59 -2.84 8.31 8.17
N CYS A 60 -4.06 8.80 8.02
CA CYS A 60 -4.35 10.22 7.81
C CYS A 60 -4.00 11.07 9.04
N ASP A 61 -4.36 10.59 10.23
CA ASP A 61 -4.05 11.26 11.49
C ASP A 61 -2.59 11.00 11.89
N PRO A 62 -1.70 12.02 11.94
CA PRO A 62 -0.32 11.87 12.40
C PRO A 62 -0.20 11.40 13.86
N HIS A 63 -1.27 11.48 14.64
CA HIS A 63 -1.33 11.02 16.02
C HIS A 63 -1.88 9.59 16.17
N HIS A 64 -2.21 8.90 15.07
CA HIS A 64 -2.64 7.51 15.10
C HIS A 64 -1.60 6.62 15.82
N THR A 65 -2.05 5.71 16.68
CA THR A 65 -1.15 4.92 17.55
C THR A 65 -0.20 4.02 16.76
N THR A 66 -0.64 3.56 15.60
CA THR A 66 0.14 2.77 14.64
C THR A 66 0.52 3.56 13.39
N TRP A 67 0.71 4.88 13.54
CA TRP A 67 0.99 5.78 12.41
C TRP A 67 2.09 5.25 11.49
N PHE A 68 1.83 5.34 10.19
CA PHE A 68 2.80 5.09 9.15
C PHE A 68 2.57 5.98 7.94
N ARG A 69 3.63 6.20 7.15
CA ARG A 69 3.57 6.83 5.83
C ARG A 69 4.47 6.08 4.86
N LEU A 70 3.87 5.44 3.87
CA LEU A 70 4.55 4.71 2.81
C LEU A 70 4.66 5.57 1.55
N LEU A 71 5.88 5.73 1.07
CA LEU A 71 6.17 6.43 -0.17
C LEU A 71 6.79 5.48 -1.19
N ALA A 72 6.43 5.67 -2.46
CA ALA A 72 7.09 5.03 -3.59
C ALA A 72 7.84 6.06 -4.42
N ALA A 73 9.12 5.82 -4.64
CA ALA A 73 9.92 6.53 -5.62
C ALA A 73 9.76 5.83 -6.98
N VAL A 74 9.17 6.54 -7.94
CA VAL A 74 9.01 6.12 -9.33
C VAL A 74 10.10 6.78 -10.15
N GLY A 75 10.93 5.95 -10.79
CA GLY A 75 11.95 6.36 -11.74
C GLY A 75 11.68 5.79 -13.13
N GLU A 76 12.60 6.04 -14.05
CA GLU A 76 12.58 5.45 -15.39
C GLU A 76 13.40 4.16 -15.43
N ASP A 77 12.86 3.13 -16.08
CA ASP A 77 13.50 1.85 -16.31
C ASP A 77 13.18 1.37 -17.72
N GLN A 78 14.18 1.38 -18.62
CA GLN A 78 13.99 1.08 -20.05
C GLN A 78 12.81 1.88 -20.64
N ASP A 79 12.82 3.21 -20.42
CA ASP A 79 11.77 4.16 -20.85
C ASP A 79 10.35 3.90 -20.28
N ARG A 80 10.24 3.08 -19.23
CA ARG A 80 8.96 2.83 -18.54
C ARG A 80 9.03 3.26 -17.08
N PRO A 81 7.99 3.96 -16.57
CA PRO A 81 7.91 4.27 -15.15
C PRO A 81 7.83 2.99 -14.31
N SER A 82 8.69 2.89 -13.29
CA SER A 82 8.75 1.76 -12.36
C SER A 82 9.17 2.23 -10.97
N VAL A 83 8.70 1.53 -9.93
CA VAL A 83 9.10 1.82 -8.55
C VAL A 83 10.54 1.36 -8.34
N VAL A 84 11.42 2.31 -8.04
CA VAL A 84 12.85 2.06 -7.81
C VAL A 84 13.19 1.96 -6.32
N ALA A 85 12.35 2.54 -5.45
CA ALA A 85 12.48 2.42 -4.01
C ALA A 85 11.15 2.63 -3.28
N LEU A 86 11.04 2.02 -2.10
CA LEU A 86 10.04 2.32 -1.09
C LEU A 86 10.70 2.99 0.10
N HIS A 87 10.01 3.97 0.68
CA HIS A 87 10.37 4.63 1.93
C HIS A 87 9.19 4.53 2.88
N LEU A 88 9.40 3.86 4.01
CA LEU A 88 8.39 3.67 5.03
C LEU A 88 8.81 4.40 6.30
N PHE A 89 8.00 5.38 6.69
CA PHE A 89 8.08 6.03 7.98
C PHE A 89 7.10 5.37 8.93
N ILE A 90 7.56 5.01 10.11
CA ILE A 90 6.77 4.57 11.27
C ILE A 90 7.31 5.34 12.49
N SER A 91 6.53 5.51 13.54
CA SER A 91 6.84 6.37 14.70
C SER A 91 8.25 6.26 15.30
N ARG A 92 8.97 5.14 15.13
CA ARG A 92 10.34 4.93 15.65
C ARG A 92 11.32 4.34 14.63
N ALA A 93 10.94 4.23 13.37
CA ALA A 93 11.77 3.62 12.34
C ALA A 93 11.54 4.25 10.97
N PHE A 94 12.63 4.36 10.22
CA PHE A 94 12.62 4.71 8.81
C PHE A 94 13.24 3.57 8.01
N ILE A 95 12.46 2.96 7.12
CA ILE A 95 12.90 1.83 6.31
C ILE A 95 12.97 2.26 4.86
N THR A 96 14.08 1.97 4.19
CA THR A 96 14.21 2.12 2.74
C THR A 96 14.45 0.76 2.12
N VAL A 97 13.66 0.40 1.11
CA VAL A 97 13.87 -0.81 0.30
C VAL A 97 14.05 -0.39 -1.14
N LYS A 98 15.20 -0.72 -1.74
CA LYS A 98 15.47 -0.46 -3.16
C LYS A 98 15.09 -1.66 -4.02
N ARG A 99 14.76 -1.43 -5.29
CA ARG A 99 14.43 -2.48 -6.27
C ARG A 99 15.58 -3.48 -6.52
N ASN A 100 16.82 -3.13 -6.18
CA ASN A 100 17.94 -4.09 -6.16
C ASN A 100 18.01 -4.93 -4.87
N MET A 101 16.91 -4.96 -4.11
CA MET A 101 16.69 -5.75 -2.89
C MET A 101 17.61 -5.38 -1.72
N LYS A 102 18.25 -4.20 -1.78
CA LYS A 102 19.00 -3.65 -0.64
C LYS A 102 18.05 -2.92 0.31
N VAL A 103 18.27 -3.13 1.61
CA VAL A 103 17.45 -2.58 2.70
C VAL A 103 18.31 -1.70 3.60
N TRP A 104 17.74 -0.57 4.03
CA TRP A 104 18.29 0.30 5.07
C TRP A 104 17.26 0.51 6.16
N VAL A 105 17.71 0.51 7.42
CA VAL A 105 16.90 0.87 8.58
C VAL A 105 17.61 2.03 9.29
N ASN A 106 16.91 3.15 9.44
CA ASN A 106 17.43 4.39 10.02
C ASN A 106 18.75 4.85 9.37
N GLY A 107 18.86 4.69 8.04
CA GLY A 107 20.04 5.07 7.26
C GLY A 107 21.20 4.07 7.28
N VAL A 108 21.09 2.99 8.07
CA VAL A 108 22.13 1.94 8.17
C VAL A 108 21.77 0.76 7.25
N PRO A 109 22.69 0.25 6.42
CA PRO A 109 22.47 -0.97 5.63
C PRO A 109 22.10 -2.13 6.54
N ALA A 110 21.04 -2.87 6.18
CA ALA A 110 20.53 -3.97 6.99
C ALA A 110 20.63 -5.31 6.25
N THR A 111 20.95 -6.36 7.01
CA THR A 111 20.87 -7.76 6.56
C THR A 111 19.52 -8.33 6.98
N ILE A 112 18.84 -9.04 6.07
CA ILE A 112 17.53 -9.64 6.29
C ILE A 112 17.62 -11.18 6.25
N PRO A 113 16.72 -11.93 6.93
CA PRO A 113 15.58 -11.44 7.71
C PRO A 113 15.99 -10.70 8.98
N MET A 114 15.18 -9.73 9.39
CA MET A 114 15.42 -8.99 10.64
C MET A 114 14.11 -8.60 11.33
N GLU A 115 14.20 -8.46 12.65
CA GLU A 115 13.16 -7.84 13.47
C GLU A 115 13.61 -6.43 13.83
N VAL A 116 12.85 -5.42 13.39
CA VAL A 116 13.10 -4.00 13.72
C VAL A 116 12.51 -3.69 15.11
N SER A 117 11.40 -4.35 15.45
CA SER A 117 10.79 -4.35 16.79
C SER A 117 9.87 -5.58 16.94
N ASN A 118 9.27 -5.78 18.11
CA ASN A 118 8.31 -6.87 18.38
C ASN A 118 7.12 -6.91 17.40
N VAL A 119 6.81 -5.80 16.73
CA VAL A 119 5.67 -5.70 15.80
C VAL A 119 6.11 -5.46 14.36
N LEU A 120 7.39 -5.22 14.09
CA LEU A 120 7.88 -4.83 12.76
C LEU A 120 9.02 -5.75 12.31
N THR A 121 8.79 -6.50 11.24
CA THR A 121 9.75 -7.46 10.69
C THR A 121 9.98 -7.23 9.20
N ILE A 122 11.20 -7.50 8.73
CA ILE A 122 11.55 -7.47 7.32
C ILE A 122 12.06 -8.84 6.91
N THR A 123 11.45 -9.44 5.89
CA THR A 123 11.82 -10.76 5.37
C THR A 123 11.97 -10.73 3.85
N GLN A 124 12.59 -11.76 3.29
CA GLN A 124 12.63 -11.97 1.86
C GLN A 124 12.09 -13.36 1.52
N THR A 125 11.19 -13.43 0.55
CA THR A 125 10.63 -14.70 0.08
C THR A 125 10.39 -14.62 -1.41
N SER A 126 10.90 -15.61 -2.16
CA SER A 126 10.81 -15.67 -3.63
C SER A 126 11.28 -14.38 -4.31
N GLY A 127 12.37 -13.78 -3.79
CA GLY A 127 12.94 -12.54 -4.31
C GLY A 127 12.21 -11.26 -3.90
N THR A 128 11.02 -11.34 -3.28
CA THR A 128 10.26 -10.17 -2.81
C THR A 128 10.66 -9.81 -1.38
N ILE A 129 10.86 -8.52 -1.12
CA ILE A 129 11.06 -7.99 0.23
C ILE A 129 9.70 -7.69 0.84
N TRP A 130 9.46 -8.24 2.03
CA TRP A 130 8.23 -8.02 2.79
C TRP A 130 8.54 -7.25 4.06
N ILE A 131 7.86 -6.13 4.28
CA ILE A 131 7.82 -5.40 5.55
C ILE A 131 6.46 -5.67 6.19
N THR A 132 6.46 -6.22 7.39
CA THR A 132 5.24 -6.58 8.12
C THR A 132 5.19 -5.81 9.43
N GLN A 133 4.20 -4.93 9.58
CA GLN A 133 3.82 -4.27 10.84
C GLN A 133 2.54 -4.91 11.37
N LYS A 134 2.67 -5.83 12.33
CA LYS A 134 1.54 -6.61 12.85
C LYS A 134 0.64 -5.76 13.75
N PRO A 135 -0.69 -6.01 13.75
CA PRO A 135 -1.43 -6.93 12.86
C PRO A 135 -1.85 -6.31 11.52
N GLU A 136 -1.56 -5.02 11.29
CA GLU A 136 -2.38 -4.20 10.40
C GLU A 136 -1.87 -4.03 8.98
N LEU A 137 -0.57 -4.16 8.75
CA LEU A 137 0.06 -3.71 7.50
C LEU A 137 1.13 -4.70 7.02
N VAL A 138 1.03 -5.07 5.74
CA VAL A 138 2.05 -5.84 5.02
C VAL A 138 2.38 -5.14 3.71
N ILE A 139 3.65 -4.87 3.46
CA ILE A 139 4.15 -4.18 2.27
C ILE A 139 5.13 -5.10 1.56
N GLY A 140 4.95 -5.30 0.26
CA GLY A 140 5.84 -6.07 -0.60
C GLY A 140 6.44 -5.20 -1.69
N LEU A 141 7.75 -5.33 -1.93
CA LEU A 141 8.42 -4.86 -3.15
C LEU A 141 9.13 -6.03 -3.83
N ASN A 142 8.74 -6.33 -5.06
CA ASN A 142 9.37 -7.40 -5.83
C ASN A 142 10.46 -6.86 -6.78
N PRO A 143 11.26 -7.74 -7.41
CA PRO A 143 12.33 -7.32 -8.33
C PRO A 143 11.84 -6.61 -9.61
N THR A 144 10.57 -6.76 -10.01
CA THR A 144 10.02 -6.07 -11.18
C THR A 144 9.60 -4.63 -10.87
N GLY A 145 9.60 -4.24 -9.59
CA GLY A 145 9.12 -2.94 -9.13
C GLY A 145 7.61 -2.91 -8.85
N GLU A 146 6.96 -4.08 -8.73
CA GLU A 146 5.59 -4.14 -8.22
C GLU A 146 5.58 -3.93 -6.71
N VAL A 147 4.68 -3.06 -6.27
CA VAL A 147 4.37 -2.82 -4.87
C VAL A 147 3.02 -3.44 -4.56
N THR A 148 2.95 -4.20 -3.47
CA THR A 148 1.70 -4.67 -2.88
C THR A 148 1.58 -4.13 -1.47
N VAL A 149 0.44 -3.54 -1.13
CA VAL A 149 0.11 -3.16 0.24
C VAL A 149 -1.15 -3.90 0.64
N THR A 150 -1.09 -4.58 1.78
CA THR A 150 -2.20 -5.32 2.34
C THR A 150 -2.49 -4.75 3.73
N VAL A 151 -3.76 -4.41 4.00
CA VAL A 151 -4.20 -3.83 5.27
C VAL A 151 -5.35 -4.61 5.89
N THR A 152 -5.44 -4.63 7.21
CA THR A 152 -6.62 -5.15 7.91
C THR A 152 -7.75 -4.13 7.90
N LYS A 153 -8.98 -4.61 8.08
CA LYS A 153 -10.19 -3.79 8.19
C LYS A 153 -10.14 -2.72 9.29
N THR A 154 -9.28 -2.88 10.30
CA THR A 154 -9.05 -1.87 11.35
C THR A 154 -8.56 -0.53 10.82
N LEU A 155 -7.94 -0.51 9.64
CA LEU A 155 -7.49 0.72 8.97
C LEU A 155 -8.53 1.30 7.99
N SER A 156 -9.75 0.76 7.94
CA SER A 156 -10.81 1.31 7.09
C SER A 156 -11.13 2.75 7.49
N GLN A 157 -11.20 3.67 6.52
CA GLN A 157 -11.42 5.12 6.71
C GLN A 157 -10.33 5.86 7.50
N GLU A 158 -9.28 5.17 7.94
CA GLU A 158 -8.11 5.77 8.60
C GLU A 158 -6.99 6.09 7.61
N LEU A 159 -7.11 5.65 6.35
CA LEU A 159 -6.07 5.72 5.33
C LEU A 159 -6.27 6.87 4.35
N CYS A 160 -5.14 7.41 3.91
CA CYS A 160 -5.02 8.46 2.91
C CYS A 160 -3.86 8.12 1.96
N GLY A 161 -3.83 8.75 0.77
CA GLY A 161 -2.81 8.52 -0.24
C GLY A 161 -3.39 7.96 -1.53
N THR A 162 -2.50 7.61 -2.46
CA THR A 162 -2.94 7.11 -3.78
C THR A 162 -3.77 5.82 -3.68
N CYS A 163 -3.61 5.01 -2.63
CA CYS A 163 -4.39 3.79 -2.36
C CYS A 163 -5.86 4.01 -1.96
N GLY A 164 -6.32 5.25 -1.85
CA GLY A 164 -7.68 5.57 -1.40
C GLY A 164 -7.83 5.46 0.12
N ASN A 165 -9.07 5.51 0.59
CA ASN A 165 -9.41 5.54 2.02
C ASN A 165 -9.88 4.20 2.60
N TYR A 166 -10.03 3.17 1.75
CA TYR A 166 -10.44 1.83 2.14
C TYR A 166 -11.77 1.81 2.91
N ASP A 167 -12.81 2.41 2.33
CA ASP A 167 -14.15 2.49 2.92
C ASP A 167 -15.20 1.61 2.21
N GLY A 168 -14.78 0.92 1.14
CA GLY A 168 -15.61 0.06 0.31
C GLY A 168 -16.31 0.76 -0.84
N LYS A 169 -15.99 2.02 -1.12
CA LYS A 169 -16.63 2.82 -2.18
C LYS A 169 -15.61 3.28 -3.22
N VAL A 170 -15.45 2.46 -4.25
CA VAL A 170 -14.57 2.77 -5.39
C VAL A 170 -14.77 4.18 -5.99
N ASP A 171 -15.99 4.71 -5.99
CA ASP A 171 -16.32 6.00 -6.59
C ASP A 171 -15.70 7.20 -5.87
N ASN A 172 -15.23 7.01 -4.63
CA ASN A 172 -14.59 8.06 -3.84
C ASN A 172 -13.08 7.85 -3.63
N ASP A 173 -12.49 6.81 -4.21
CA ASP A 173 -11.07 6.50 -3.99
C ASP A 173 -10.13 7.58 -4.54
N LEU A 174 -10.52 8.28 -5.61
CA LEU A 174 -9.71 9.30 -6.26
C LEU A 174 -9.84 10.65 -5.55
N GLN A 175 -9.53 10.71 -4.25
CA GLN A 175 -9.49 11.94 -3.47
C GLN A 175 -8.06 12.48 -3.31
N GLY A 176 -7.89 13.79 -3.48
CA GLY A 176 -6.66 14.50 -3.15
C GLY A 176 -6.50 14.75 -1.64
N PRO A 177 -5.36 15.30 -1.19
CA PRO A 177 -5.12 15.65 0.21
C PRO A 177 -6.10 16.68 0.78
N ASP A 178 -6.78 17.45 -0.07
CA ASP A 178 -7.81 18.42 0.32
C ASP A 178 -9.22 17.81 0.43
N GLY A 179 -9.33 16.48 0.28
CA GLY A 179 -10.59 15.72 0.32
C GLY A 179 -11.45 15.86 -0.94
N LYS A 180 -10.97 16.55 -1.98
CA LYS A 180 -11.73 16.69 -3.24
C LYS A 180 -11.44 15.55 -4.19
N LEU A 181 -12.47 15.13 -4.92
CA LEU A 181 -12.33 14.18 -6.01
C LEU A 181 -11.54 14.80 -7.17
N VAL A 182 -10.68 13.98 -7.76
CA VAL A 182 -9.92 14.32 -8.97
C VAL A 182 -10.34 13.44 -10.14
N GLU A 183 -10.03 13.90 -11.35
CA GLU A 183 -10.55 13.34 -12.59
C GLU A 183 -10.00 11.95 -12.95
N ASN A 184 -8.80 11.61 -12.48
CA ASN A 184 -8.13 10.34 -12.79
C ASN A 184 -6.95 10.07 -11.85
N MET A 185 -6.38 8.86 -11.97
CA MET A 185 -5.24 8.42 -11.17
C MET A 185 -3.97 9.27 -11.36
N MET A 186 -3.75 9.85 -12.53
CA MET A 186 -2.59 10.71 -12.77
C MET A 186 -2.71 12.03 -11.98
N ALA A 187 -3.90 12.63 -11.98
CA ALA A 187 -4.21 13.79 -11.14
C ALA A 187 -4.09 13.46 -9.65
N MET A 188 -4.56 12.28 -9.24
CA MET A 188 -4.45 11.78 -7.87
C MET A 188 -2.99 11.64 -7.44
N ALA A 189 -2.18 10.97 -8.24
CA ALA A 189 -0.76 10.83 -7.97
C ALA A 189 -0.07 12.19 -7.89
N LYS A 190 -0.38 13.13 -8.80
CA LYS A 190 0.18 14.48 -8.75
C LYS A 190 -0.20 15.20 -7.45
N ALA A 191 -1.44 15.06 -6.99
CA ALA A 191 -1.92 15.65 -5.74
C ALA A 191 -1.22 15.05 -4.51
N TRP A 192 -0.87 13.77 -4.56
CA TRP A 192 -0.15 13.03 -3.51
C TRP A 192 1.37 12.95 -3.71
N ARG A 193 1.97 13.90 -4.46
CA ARG A 193 3.44 14.03 -4.52
C ARG A 193 4.01 14.36 -3.14
N ALA A 194 5.15 13.75 -2.82
CA ALA A 194 5.89 13.97 -1.58
C ALA A 194 7.15 14.82 -1.87
N PRO A 195 7.05 16.17 -1.88
CA PRO A 195 8.19 17.05 -2.18
C PRO A 195 9.28 17.00 -1.11
N ASP A 196 8.94 16.56 0.10
CA ASP A 196 9.87 16.42 1.22
C ASP A 196 10.90 15.29 1.06
N LEU A 197 10.77 14.46 0.02
CA LEU A 197 11.70 13.38 -0.31
C LEU A 197 12.18 13.38 -1.77
N THR A 198 12.23 14.55 -2.41
CA THR A 198 12.79 14.67 -3.76
C THR A 198 14.32 14.54 -3.73
N TYR A 199 14.85 13.69 -4.61
CA TYR A 199 16.28 13.59 -4.92
C TYR A 199 16.69 14.63 -5.96
#